data_AF-A0A522IQC7-F1
#
_entry.id   AF-A0A522IQC7-F1
#
_cell.length_a   1.000
_cell.length_b   1.000
_cell.length_c   1.000
_cell.angle_alpha   90.00
_cell.angle_beta   90.00
_cell.angle_gamma   90.00
#
_symmetry.space_group_name_H-M   'P 1'
#
loop_
_entity.id
_entity.type
_entity.pdbx_description
1 polymer ?
#
loop_
_entity_poly.entity_id
_entity_poly.type
_entity_poly.pdbx_seq_one_letter_code
_entity_poly.pdbx_strand_id
1 'polypeptide(L)' 'IRSYVLDQSRIKDLRTHVETSNTQKVLDGDLDAFIQASLKQGV' A
#
# COMPACT_ATOMS: atom_id res chain seq x y z
N ILE A 1 -6.07 8.13 2.09
CA ILE A 1 -6.31 7.33 3.31
C ILE A 1 -5.93 5.88 3.03
N ARG A 2 -5.16 5.24 3.91
CA ARG A 2 -4.72 3.84 3.79
C ARG A 2 -5.41 2.99 4.85
N SER A 3 -5.89 1.81 4.46
CA SER A 3 -6.49 0.84 5.39
C SER A 3 -5.50 -0.29 5.62
N TYR A 4 -4.98 -0.38 6.84
CA TYR A 4 -4.04 -1.41 7.27
C TYR A 4 -4.82 -2.50 8.01
N VAL A 5 -5.23 -3.55 7.29
CA VAL A 5 -5.95 -4.69 7.87
C VAL A 5 -4.92 -5.77 8.18
N LEU A 6 -4.32 -5.67 9.37
CA LEU A 6 -3.27 -6.58 9.85
C LEU A 6 -3.79 -8.00 10.12
N ASP A 7 -5.07 -8.14 10.45
CA ASP A 7 -5.73 -9.42 10.70
C ASP A 7 -5.73 -10.37 9.49
N GLN A 8 -5.76 -9.81 8.28
CA GLN A 8 -5.69 -10.56 7.02
C GLN A 8 -4.33 -10.42 6.33
N SER A 9 -3.33 -9.87 7.03
CA SER A 9 -2.02 -9.50 6.44
C SER A 9 -2.21 -8.83 5.07
N ARG A 10 -3.09 -7.83 4.99
CA ARG A 10 -3.34 -7.10 3.74
C ARG A 10 -3.30 -5.60 3.96
N ILE A 11 -2.54 -4.92 3.13
CA ILE A 11 -2.51 -3.46 3.06
C ILE A 11 -3.19 -3.04 1.76
N LYS A 12 -4.19 -2.16 1.89
CA LYS A 12 -4.89 -1.59 0.74
C LYS A 12 -4.87 -0.08 0.81
N ASP A 13 -4.32 0.52 -0.23
CA ASP A 13 -4.39 1.96 -0.44
C ASP A 13 -5.70 2.29 -1.17
N LEU A 14 -6.58 3.05 -0.52
CA LEU A 14 -7.89 3.43 -1.08
C LEU A 14 -7.79 4.57 -2.09
N ARG A 15 -6.66 5.28 -2.15
CA ARG A 15 -6.44 6.34 -3.14
C ARG A 15 -6.12 5.67 -4.47
N THR A 16 -5.08 4.84 -4.48
CA THR A 16 -4.53 4.22 -5.69
C THR A 16 -5.14 2.86 -6.03
N HIS A 17 -5.98 2.30 -5.14
CA HIS A 17 -6.52 0.94 -5.25
C HIS A 17 -5.44 -0.17 -5.27
N VAL A 18 -4.18 0.17 -4.95
CA VAL A 18 -3.09 -0.81 -4.83
C VAL A 18 -3.27 -1.62 -3.56
N GLU A 19 -3.21 -2.94 -3.68
CA GLU A 19 -3.26 -3.87 -2.56
C GLU A 19 -2.05 -4.81 -2.58
N THR A 20 -1.55 -5.14 -1.39
CA THR A 20 -0.50 -6.13 -1.20
C THR A 20 -0.81 -7.00 0.00
N SER A 21 -0.54 -8.29 -0.16
CA SER A 21 -0.65 -9.30 0.89
C SER A 21 0.67 -9.49 1.65
N ASN A 22 1.75 -8.82 1.22
CA ASN A 22 3.06 -8.92 1.85
C ASN A 22 3.30 -7.70 2.75
N THR A 23 2.60 -7.68 3.88
CA THR A 23 2.63 -6.55 4.83
C THR A 23 3.99 -6.36 5.47
N GLN A 24 4.73 -7.45 5.68
CA GLN A 24 6.04 -7.40 6.32
C GLN A 24 7.01 -6.50 5.54
N LYS A 25 7.10 -6.69 4.22
CA LYS A 25 7.94 -5.84 3.36
C LYS A 25 7.56 -4.35 3.42
N VAL A 26 6.26 -4.06 3.47
CA VAL A 26 5.78 -2.67 3.57
C VAL A 26 6.15 -2.05 4.92
N LEU A 27 6.09 -2.84 6.00
CA LEU A 27 6.51 -2.41 7.34
C LEU A 27 8.04 -2.26 7.43
N ASP A 28 8.79 -3.07 6.67
CA ASP A 28 10.24 -2.98 6.54
C ASP A 28 10.70 -1.80 5.65
N GLY A 29 9.76 -1.05 5.05
CA GLY A 29 10.02 0.18 4.30
C GLY A 29 9.85 0.09 2.77
N ASP A 30 9.40 -1.04 2.23
CA ASP A 30 9.14 -1.25 0.81
C ASP A 30 7.84 -0.53 0.37
N LEU A 31 7.91 0.81 0.31
CA LEU A 31 6.80 1.70 -0.04
C LEU A 31 6.82 2.17 -1.50
N ASP A 32 7.85 1.79 -2.27
CA ASP A 32 8.07 2.28 -3.64
C ASP A 32 6.87 2.02 -4.55
N ALA A 33 6.27 0.83 -4.44
CA ALA A 33 5.08 0.47 -5.21
C ALA A 33 3.88 1.41 -4.93
N PHE A 34 3.72 1.85 -3.68
CA PHE A 34 2.66 2.77 -3.29
C PHE A 34 2.97 4.22 -3.70
N ILE A 35 4.23 4.64 -3.60
CA ILE A 35 4.68 5.98 -3.98
C ILE A 35 4.55 6.16 -5.49
N GLN A 36 5.03 5.21 -6.29
CA GLN A 36 4.89 5.26 -7.76
C GLN A 36 3.42 5.24 -8.20
N ALA A 37 2.59 4.43 -7.54
CA ALA A 37 1.16 4.40 -7.84
C ALA A 37 0.49 5.75 -7.51
N SER A 38 0.85 6.40 -6.40
CA SER A 38 0.33 7.72 -6.03
C SER A 38 0.76 8.79 -7.03
N LEU A 39 2.02 8.76 -7.48
CA LEU A 39 2.55 9.69 -8.47
C LEU A 39 1.88 9.52 -9.84
N LYS A 40 1.68 8.27 -10.30
CA LYS A 40 0.96 7.99 -11.54
C LYS A 40 -0.50 8.43 -11.51
N GLN A 41 -1.11 8.43 -10.33
CA GLN A 41 -2.49 8.89 -10.15
C GLN A 41 -2.62 10.42 -10.17
N GLY A 42 -1.49 11.16 -10.10
CA GLY A 42 -1.48 12.61 -10.25
C GLY A 42 -2.11 13.37 -9.08
N VAL A 43 -1.90 12.90 -7.84
CA VAL A 43 -2.32 13.61 -6.61
C VAL A 43 -1.13 14.26 -5.93
#